data_AF-A0A8B7ZNG7-F1
#
_entry.id   AF-A0A8B7ZNG7-F1
#
_cell.length_a   1.000
_cell.length_b   1.000
_cell.length_c   1.000
_cell.angle_alpha   90.00
_cell.angle_beta   90.00
_cell.angle_gamma   90.00
#
_symmetry.space_group_name_H-M   'P 1'
#
loop_
_entity.id
_entity.type
_entity.pdbx_description
1 polymer ?
#
loop_
_entity_poly.entity_id
_entity_poly.type
_entity_poly.pdbx_seq_one_letter_code
_entity_poly.pdbx_strand_id
1 'polypeptide(L)'
;MIWLKELQCKPNSVSDLSILVFRKECMKGICNIIKKVQEKSPMKYSTVVQMACSNPNDMYMYKEPELCTKKMKYQVQRFLQDKHLARGVSVGDVILQQFEKLLSLESRTEHFQSFQPPNKRLDEFLHEVVSQPHPELWA
;
A
#
# COMPACT_ATOMS: atom_id res chain seq x y z
N MET A 1 -14.41 -54.71 -9.87
CA MET A 1 -14.03 -54.58 -8.45
C MET A 1 -12.56 -55.01 -8.24
N ILE A 2 -11.63 -54.51 -9.07
CA ILE A 2 -10.22 -54.94 -9.04
C ILE A 2 -9.28 -53.76 -8.67
N TRP A 3 -9.70 -52.53 -8.91
CA TRP A 3 -8.90 -51.31 -8.65
C TRP A 3 -8.76 -50.92 -7.17
N LEU A 4 -9.55 -51.49 -6.25
CA LEU A 4 -9.47 -51.16 -4.82
C LEU A 4 -8.47 -52.02 -4.03
N LYS A 5 -7.93 -53.11 -4.62
CA LYS A 5 -6.96 -53.99 -3.95
C LYS A 5 -5.50 -53.63 -4.19
N GLU A 6 -5.18 -52.81 -5.20
CA GLU A 6 -3.80 -52.43 -5.50
C GLU A 6 -3.25 -51.32 -4.61
N LEU A 7 -4.12 -50.60 -3.89
CA LEU A 7 -3.71 -49.56 -2.93
C LEU A 7 -3.32 -50.12 -1.54
N GLN A 8 -3.43 -51.43 -1.32
CA GLN A 8 -3.14 -52.08 -0.03
C GLN A 8 -1.82 -52.87 0.02
N CYS A 9 -0.92 -52.71 -0.96
CA CYS A 9 0.37 -53.41 -0.95
C CYS A 9 1.57 -52.46 -0.98
N LYS A 10 1.93 -51.93 0.20
CA LYS A 10 3.28 -51.79 0.79
C LYS A 10 3.31 -50.59 1.76
N PRO A 11 3.96 -50.70 2.93
CA PRO A 11 4.33 -49.51 3.68
C PRO A 11 5.38 -48.78 2.85
N ASN A 12 4.96 -47.83 2.03
CA ASN A 12 5.88 -46.91 1.38
C ASN A 12 6.49 -46.05 2.50
N SER A 13 7.64 -46.48 3.02
CA SER A 13 8.47 -45.63 3.87
C SER A 13 8.90 -44.46 3.00
N VAL A 14 8.18 -43.34 3.11
CA VAL A 14 8.55 -42.10 2.45
C VAL A 14 9.94 -41.75 2.95
N SER A 15 10.94 -41.81 2.08
CA SER A 15 12.32 -41.49 2.46
C SER A 15 12.40 -40.04 2.94
N ASP A 16 13.29 -39.75 3.89
CA ASP A 16 13.54 -38.39 4.35
C ASP A 16 13.93 -37.46 3.19
N LEU A 17 14.64 -38.00 2.20
CA LEU A 17 14.96 -37.29 0.97
C LEU A 17 13.70 -36.85 0.21
N SER A 18 12.72 -37.73 0.03
CA SER A 18 11.44 -37.39 -0.60
C SER A 18 10.65 -36.33 0.18
N ILE A 19 10.69 -36.36 1.52
CA ILE A 19 10.06 -35.33 2.36
C ILE A 19 10.75 -33.97 2.16
N LEU A 20 12.08 -33.96 2.13
CA LEU A 20 12.86 -32.74 1.90
C LEU A 20 12.64 -32.15 0.50
N VAL A 21 12.58 -33.00 -0.53
CA VAL A 21 12.26 -32.58 -1.89
C VAL A 21 10.86 -31.98 -1.95
N PHE A 22 9.86 -32.61 -1.34
CA PHE A 22 8.51 -32.07 -1.27
C PHE A 22 8.46 -30.71 -0.57
N ARG A 23 9.13 -30.56 0.60
CA ARG A 23 9.21 -29.28 1.31
C ARG A 23 9.85 -28.18 0.46
N LYS A 24 10.92 -28.51 -0.27
CA LYS A 24 11.59 -27.58 -1.19
C LYS A 24 10.65 -27.14 -2.32
N GLU A 25 9.90 -28.05 -2.91
CA GLU A 25 8.93 -27.73 -3.97
C GLU A 25 7.76 -26.90 -3.44
N CYS A 26 7.24 -27.20 -2.24
CA CYS A 26 6.24 -26.36 -1.57
C CYS A 26 6.74 -24.93 -1.33
N MET A 27 7.95 -24.77 -0.80
CA MET A 27 8.57 -23.45 -0.60
C MET A 27 8.73 -22.71 -1.93
N LYS A 28 9.18 -23.40 -2.98
CA LYS A 28 9.29 -22.82 -4.32
C LYS A 28 7.92 -22.37 -4.86
N GLY A 29 6.88 -23.18 -4.64
CA GLY A 29 5.49 -22.85 -4.99
C GLY A 29 5.01 -21.58 -4.28
N ILE A 30 5.19 -21.50 -2.96
CA ILE A 30 4.83 -20.33 -2.14
C ILE A 30 5.60 -19.09 -2.62
N CYS A 31 6.91 -19.19 -2.83
CA CYS A 31 7.71 -18.09 -3.36
C CYS A 31 7.20 -17.61 -4.72
N ASN A 32 6.80 -18.51 -5.61
CA ASN A 32 6.23 -18.15 -6.91
C ASN A 32 4.87 -17.46 -6.79
N ILE A 33 4.02 -17.90 -5.86
CA ILE A 33 2.74 -17.24 -5.57
C ILE A 33 3.00 -15.82 -5.07
N ILE A 34 3.88 -15.65 -4.07
CA ILE A 34 4.21 -14.33 -3.51
C ILE A 34 4.77 -13.41 -4.59
N LYS A 35 5.70 -13.89 -5.43
CA LYS A 35 6.23 -13.10 -6.56
C LYS A 35 5.12 -12.66 -7.51
N LYS A 36 4.22 -13.57 -7.91
CA LYS A 36 3.09 -13.22 -8.79
C LYS A 36 2.13 -12.22 -8.14
N VAL A 37 1.88 -12.35 -6.84
CA VAL A 37 1.07 -11.38 -6.09
C VAL A 37 1.77 -10.02 -6.08
N GLN A 38 3.07 -9.95 -5.82
CA GLN A 38 3.84 -8.70 -5.87
C GLN A 38 3.87 -8.08 -7.27
N GLU A 39 4.09 -8.88 -8.32
CA GLU A 39 4.09 -8.45 -9.72
C GLU A 39 2.72 -7.93 -10.19
N LYS A 40 1.63 -8.43 -9.62
CA LYS A 40 0.27 -7.95 -9.90
C LYS A 40 -0.21 -6.90 -8.91
N SER A 41 0.50 -6.71 -7.80
CA SER A 41 0.12 -5.76 -6.77
C SER A 41 0.30 -4.33 -7.26
N PRO A 42 -0.67 -3.43 -6.97
CA PRO A 42 -0.49 -2.00 -7.14
C PRO A 42 0.77 -1.47 -6.43
N MET A 43 1.25 -2.14 -5.37
CA MET A 43 2.46 -1.75 -4.62
C MET A 43 3.76 -1.83 -5.43
N LYS A 44 3.78 -2.46 -6.61
CA LYS A 44 4.96 -2.38 -7.50
C LYS A 44 5.16 -0.98 -8.07
N TYR A 45 4.12 -0.17 -8.11
CA TYR A 45 4.18 1.20 -8.61
C TYR A 45 4.63 2.12 -7.47
N SER A 46 5.76 2.81 -7.67
CA SER A 46 6.30 3.76 -6.69
C SER A 46 5.26 4.79 -6.26
N THR A 47 4.38 5.21 -7.19
CA THR A 47 3.24 6.09 -6.92
C THR A 47 2.38 5.57 -5.76
N VAL A 48 1.96 4.30 -5.82
CA VAL A 48 1.13 3.66 -4.79
C VAL A 48 1.87 3.52 -3.46
N VAL A 49 3.18 3.23 -3.51
CA VAL A 49 3.99 3.09 -2.29
C VAL A 49 4.12 4.41 -1.54
N GLN A 50 4.40 5.53 -2.23
CA GLN A 50 4.47 6.79 -1.48
C GLN A 50 3.10 7.34 -1.09
N MET A 51 2.01 6.99 -1.79
CA MET A 51 0.65 7.34 -1.34
C MET A 51 0.29 6.78 0.04
N ALA A 52 1.04 5.80 0.56
CA ALA A 52 0.93 5.39 1.95
C ALA A 52 1.19 6.54 2.95
N CYS A 53 1.90 7.61 2.56
CA CYS A 53 2.04 8.80 3.41
C CYS A 53 0.74 9.57 3.64
N SER A 54 -0.34 9.23 2.92
CA SER A 54 -1.68 9.80 3.09
C SER A 54 -2.55 9.00 4.05
N ASN A 55 -2.11 7.84 4.54
CA ASN A 55 -2.85 7.03 5.51
C ASN A 55 -2.82 7.71 6.89
N PRO A 56 -3.96 8.07 7.52
CA PRO A 56 -4.03 8.73 8.81
C PRO A 56 -3.30 7.98 9.91
N ASN A 57 -3.36 6.64 9.89
CA ASN A 57 -2.62 5.80 10.83
C ASN A 57 -1.13 5.98 10.64
N ASP A 58 -0.63 6.00 9.40
CA ASP A 58 0.79 6.21 9.14
C ASP A 58 1.18 7.67 9.45
N MET A 59 0.38 8.66 9.05
CA MET A 59 0.61 10.08 9.33
C MET A 59 0.74 10.38 10.82
N TYR A 60 -0.09 9.74 11.66
CA TYR A 60 -0.05 9.86 13.11
C TYR A 60 1.05 8.98 13.75
N MET A 61 1.30 7.78 13.20
CA MET A 61 2.31 6.83 13.71
C MET A 61 3.75 7.15 13.30
N TYR A 62 3.96 8.00 12.29
CA TYR A 62 5.30 8.48 11.97
C TYR A 62 5.81 9.37 13.11
N LYS A 63 6.71 8.80 13.91
CA LYS A 63 7.64 9.55 14.76
C LYS A 63 8.48 10.58 13.99
N GLU A 64 8.45 10.54 12.65
CA GLU A 64 9.21 11.40 11.72
C GLU A 64 8.29 12.03 10.65
N PRO A 65 7.64 13.17 10.96
CA PRO A 65 6.82 13.93 10.00
C PRO A 65 7.58 14.29 8.71
N GLU A 66 8.90 14.49 8.82
CA GLU A 66 9.80 14.79 7.71
C GLU A 66 9.78 13.73 6.62
N LEU A 67 9.62 12.45 6.98
CA LEU A 67 9.56 11.36 6.01
C LEU A 67 8.26 11.41 5.21
N CYS A 68 7.12 11.69 5.84
CA CYS A 68 5.85 11.91 5.14
C CYS A 68 5.94 13.09 4.17
N THR A 69 6.50 14.22 4.61
CA THR A 69 6.70 15.39 3.76
C THR A 69 7.60 15.08 2.57
N LYS A 70 8.70 14.34 2.77
CA LYS A 70 9.59 13.92 1.68
C LYS A 70 8.86 13.03 0.66
N LYS A 71 8.04 12.10 1.13
CA LYS A 71 7.22 11.22 0.28
C LYS A 71 6.23 12.02 -0.56
N MET A 72 5.55 12.99 0.06
CA MET A 72 4.60 13.86 -0.66
C MET A 72 5.31 14.75 -1.70
N LYS A 73 6.47 15.34 -1.36
CA LYS A 73 7.29 16.12 -2.31
C LYS A 73 7.66 15.31 -3.55
N TYR A 74 8.07 14.06 -3.36
CA TYR A 74 8.37 13.17 -4.48
C TYR A 74 7.13 12.90 -5.36
N GLN A 75 5.96 12.71 -4.76
CA GLN A 75 4.71 12.49 -5.51
C GLN A 75 4.30 13.70 -6.33
N VAL A 76 4.31 14.90 -5.73
CA VAL A 76 3.99 16.14 -6.42
C VAL A 76 4.97 16.37 -7.58
N GLN A 77 6.27 16.18 -7.35
CA GLN A 77 7.26 16.29 -8.41
C GLN A 77 6.99 15.33 -9.57
N ARG A 78 6.58 14.09 -9.26
CA ARG A 78 6.23 13.10 -10.28
C ARG A 78 4.97 13.49 -11.07
N PHE A 79 3.93 13.97 -10.40
CA PHE A 79 2.73 14.47 -11.08
C PHE A 79 3.00 15.68 -11.97
N LEU A 80 3.93 16.55 -11.59
CA LEU A 80 4.40 17.65 -12.43
C LEU A 80 5.12 17.13 -13.69
N GLN A 81 6.03 16.15 -13.53
CA GLN A 81 6.76 15.54 -14.65
C GLN A 81 5.82 14.82 -15.63
N ASP A 82 4.83 14.10 -15.08
CA ASP A 82 3.84 13.34 -15.86
C ASP A 82 2.72 14.23 -16.41
N LYS A 83 2.75 15.56 -16.14
CA LYS A 83 1.74 16.56 -16.55
C LYS A 83 0.32 16.24 -16.08
N HIS A 84 0.18 15.64 -14.89
CA HIS A 84 -1.11 15.33 -14.28
C HIS A 84 -1.74 16.53 -13.54
N LEU A 85 -1.00 17.62 -13.35
CA LEU A 85 -1.48 18.84 -12.69
C LEU A 85 -1.72 19.92 -13.75
N ALA A 86 -2.98 20.27 -14.00
CA ALA A 86 -3.40 21.18 -15.08
C ALA A 86 -2.70 22.55 -15.04
N ARG A 87 -2.43 23.08 -13.85
CA ARG A 87 -1.76 24.37 -13.65
C ARG A 87 -0.28 24.25 -13.26
N GLY A 88 0.28 23.05 -13.36
CA GLY A 88 1.70 22.79 -13.12
C GLY A 88 2.14 23.15 -11.70
N VAL A 89 3.30 23.81 -11.60
CA VAL A 89 4.04 24.00 -10.34
C VAL A 89 3.21 24.71 -9.26
N SER A 90 2.40 25.70 -9.64
CA SER A 90 1.57 26.47 -8.69
C SER A 90 0.60 25.58 -7.91
N VAL A 91 -0.03 24.61 -8.59
CA VAL A 91 -0.91 23.62 -7.97
C VAL A 91 -0.12 22.63 -7.12
N GLY A 92 1.08 22.25 -7.56
CA GLY A 92 1.99 21.42 -6.78
C GLY A 92 2.35 22.06 -5.42
N ASP A 93 2.66 23.35 -5.41
CA ASP A 93 3.01 24.09 -4.19
C ASP A 93 1.81 24.16 -3.21
N VAL A 94 0.59 24.37 -3.71
CA VAL A 94 -0.64 24.37 -2.89
C VAL A 94 -0.86 22.99 -2.24
N ILE A 95 -0.69 21.90 -2.99
CA ILE A 95 -0.81 20.53 -2.45
C ILE A 95 0.19 20.31 -1.31
N LEU A 96 1.44 20.73 -1.48
CA LEU A 96 2.48 20.60 -0.44
C LEU A 96 2.13 21.43 0.80
N GLN A 97 1.70 22.67 0.61
CA GLN A 97 1.30 23.54 1.70
C GLN A 97 0.12 22.97 2.51
N GLN A 98 -0.90 22.45 1.83
CA GLN A 98 -2.03 21.79 2.50
C GLN A 98 -1.60 20.56 3.28
N PHE A 99 -0.72 19.74 2.70
CA PHE A 99 -0.22 18.55 3.36
C PHE A 99 0.63 18.87 4.61
N GLU A 100 1.47 19.91 4.55
CA GLU A 100 2.23 20.38 5.73
C GLU A 100 1.31 20.91 6.84
N LYS A 101 0.21 21.57 6.48
CA LYS A 101 -0.82 22.00 7.43
C LYS A 101 -1.53 20.80 8.08
N LEU A 102 -1.90 19.80 7.28
CA LEU A 102 -2.51 18.55 7.72
C LEU A 102 -1.62 17.81 8.73
N LEU A 103 -0.31 17.73 8.46
CA LEU A 103 0.67 17.08 9.32
C LEU A 103 0.92 17.82 10.65
N SER A 104 0.81 19.16 10.66
CA SER A 104 1.18 19.97 11.83
C SER A 104 0.05 20.12 12.87
N LEU A 105 -1.21 20.22 12.44
CA LEU A 105 -2.34 20.53 13.33
C LEU A 105 -3.37 19.40 13.45
N GLU A 106 -3.77 18.82 12.32
CA GLU A 106 -4.95 17.95 12.26
C GLU A 106 -4.61 16.48 12.51
N SER A 107 -3.41 16.04 12.13
CA SER A 107 -2.91 14.68 12.35
C SER A 107 -2.90 14.23 13.81
N ARG A 108 -2.88 15.18 14.77
CA ARG A 108 -2.84 14.91 16.21
C ARG A 108 -4.22 14.82 16.86
N THR A 109 -5.28 15.11 16.11
CA THR A 109 -6.66 15.08 16.63
C THR A 109 -7.14 13.65 16.85
N GLU A 110 -8.06 13.45 17.80
CA GLU A 110 -8.67 12.14 18.08
C GLU A 110 -9.34 11.53 16.83
N HIS A 111 -9.83 12.38 15.92
CA HIS A 111 -10.42 11.96 14.66
C HIS A 111 -9.42 11.22 13.75
N PHE A 112 -8.16 11.66 13.70
CA PHE A 112 -7.09 10.95 12.97
C PHE A 112 -6.69 9.65 13.68
N GLN A 113 -6.64 9.66 15.01
CA GLN A 113 -6.23 8.50 15.82
C GLN A 113 -7.27 7.37 15.81
N SER A 114 -8.54 7.73 15.66
CA SER A 114 -9.67 6.80 15.59
C SER A 114 -9.97 6.31 14.17
N PHE A 115 -9.17 6.71 13.17
CA PHE A 115 -9.36 6.27 11.79
C PHE A 115 -9.20 4.74 11.66
N GLN A 116 -10.29 4.09 11.29
CA GLN A 116 -10.37 2.65 11.10
C GLN A 116 -10.79 2.38 9.65
N PRO A 117 -9.89 1.82 8.80
CA PRO A 117 -10.18 1.52 7.40
C PRO A 117 -11.45 0.69 7.14
N PRO A 118 -11.88 -0.24 8.02
CA PRO A 118 -13.13 -0.97 7.82
C PRO A 118 -14.39 -0.11 7.96
N ASN A 119 -14.32 0.99 8.71
CA ASN A 119 -15.48 1.82 9.07
C ASN A 119 -15.65 3.02 8.14
N LYS A 120 -14.54 3.54 7.61
CA LYS A 120 -14.53 4.70 6.73
C LYS A 120 -13.43 4.58 5.70
N ARG A 121 -13.77 4.86 4.45
CA ARG A 121 -12.77 4.85 3.38
C ARG A 121 -11.82 6.03 3.54
N LEU A 122 -10.57 5.81 3.13
CA LEU A 122 -9.52 6.81 3.23
C LEU A 122 -9.85 8.08 2.44
N ASP A 123 -10.38 7.94 1.23
CA ASP A 123 -10.72 9.07 0.37
C ASP A 123 -11.87 9.91 0.94
N GLU A 124 -12.87 9.28 1.54
CA GLU A 124 -13.97 9.96 2.24
C GLU A 124 -13.45 10.72 3.47
N PHE A 125 -12.58 10.09 4.26
CA PHE A 125 -11.94 10.73 5.41
C PHE A 125 -11.10 11.95 5.00
N LEU A 126 -10.21 11.78 4.00
CA LEU A 126 -9.37 12.87 3.53
C LEU A 126 -10.20 13.97 2.88
N HIS A 127 -11.30 13.65 2.20
CA HIS A 127 -12.21 14.65 1.67
C HIS A 127 -12.76 15.51 2.81
N GLU A 128 -13.29 14.95 3.88
CA GLU A 128 -13.84 15.77 4.97
C GLU A 128 -12.80 16.68 5.65
N VAL A 129 -11.55 16.22 5.74
CA VAL A 129 -10.49 16.97 6.41
C VAL A 129 -9.87 18.03 5.48
N VAL A 130 -9.61 17.67 4.22
CA VAL A 130 -8.87 18.51 3.27
C VAL A 130 -9.80 19.41 2.45
N SER A 131 -11.11 19.10 2.39
CA SER A 131 -12.08 19.88 1.59
C SER A 131 -12.44 21.19 2.25
N GLN A 132 -11.50 22.13 2.20
CA GLN A 132 -11.88 23.48 1.83
C GLN A 132 -11.97 23.56 0.29
N PRO A 133 -12.92 24.31 -0.27
CA PRO A 133 -13.08 24.37 -1.71
C PRO A 133 -11.84 25.02 -2.35
N HIS A 134 -11.08 24.21 -3.09
CA HIS A 134 -9.92 24.62 -3.89
C HIS A 134 -10.19 24.38 -5.38
N PRO A 135 -11.10 25.14 -6.00
CA PRO A 135 -11.50 24.97 -7.41
C PRO A 135 -10.30 25.08 -8.39
N GLU A 136 -9.21 25.69 -7.96
CA GLU A 136 -7.95 25.81 -8.70
C GLU A 136 -7.22 24.48 -8.95
N LEU A 137 -7.50 23.43 -8.18
CA LEU A 137 -6.82 22.13 -8.31
C LEU A 137 -7.43 21.25 -9.43
N TRP A 138 -8.66 21.55 -9.85
CA TRP A 138 -9.47 20.70 -10.73
C TRP A 138 -9.86 21.38 -12.07
N ALA A 139 -9.27 22.53 -12.37
CA ALA A 139 -9.56 23.35 -13.55
C ALA A 139 -8.41 23.34 -14.56
#